data_AF-A0A5M9WLV9-F1
#
_entry.id   AF-A0A5M9WLV9-F1
#
_cell.length_a   1.000
_cell.length_b   1.000
_cell.length_c   1.000
_cell.angle_alpha   90.00
_cell.angle_beta   90.00
_cell.angle_gamma   90.00
#
_symmetry.space_group_name_H-M   'P 1'
#
loop_
_entity.id
_entity.type
_entity.pdbx_description
1 polymer ?
#
loop_
_entity_poly.entity_id
_entity_poly.type
_entity_poly.pdbx_seq_one_letter_code
_entity_poly.pdbx_strand_id
1 'polypeptide(L)'
;MDLADKILELMNEQGITKYRLSKETGVSYTGLTKILSRQTKHPQVDSLQAIASFFNKPTDYFLEQENDQQNQVPEWATPKDLADIKKILEEDQPVLFDGVPITDENRQRAMDILTGLLWEARDLNKKTYGRKKKAAPKEEE
;
A
#
# COMPACT_ATOMS: atom_id res chain seq x y z
N MET A 1 13.79 13.40 -3.79
CA MET A 1 14.89 13.46 -4.75
C MET A 1 14.40 12.86 -6.05
N ASP A 2 14.53 13.59 -7.15
CA ASP A 2 14.08 13.14 -8.48
C ASP A 2 15.08 12.11 -9.06
N LEU A 3 14.62 11.29 -10.01
CA LEU A 3 15.43 10.29 -10.70
C LEU A 3 16.73 10.90 -11.26
N ALA A 4 16.62 12.07 -11.87
CA ALA A 4 17.75 12.79 -12.46
C ALA A 4 18.80 13.17 -11.39
N ASP A 5 18.35 13.58 -10.20
CA ASP A 5 19.24 13.99 -9.12
C ASP A 5 20.03 12.80 -8.56
N LYS A 6 19.35 11.66 -8.35
CA LYS A 6 19.99 10.42 -7.88
C LYS A 6 21.11 9.97 -8.83
N ILE A 7 20.88 10.05 -10.14
CA ILE A 7 21.90 9.69 -11.14
C ILE A 7 23.06 10.70 -11.11
N LEU A 8 22.79 12.01 -11.00
CA LEU A 8 23.85 13.02 -10.93
C LEU A 8 24.71 12.88 -9.69
N GLU A 9 24.11 12.55 -8.55
CA GLU A 9 24.84 12.32 -7.29
C GLU A 9 25.80 11.13 -7.43
N LEU A 10 25.31 9.97 -7.90
CA LEU A 10 26.15 8.79 -8.13
C LEU A 10 27.27 9.06 -9.15
N MET A 11 26.99 9.87 -10.17
CA MET A 11 28.01 10.31 -11.12
C MET A 11 29.10 11.16 -10.47
N ASN A 12 28.72 12.06 -9.55
CA ASN A 12 29.67 12.90 -8.82
C ASN A 12 30.49 12.07 -7.82
N GLU A 13 29.87 11.14 -7.11
CA GLU A 13 30.55 10.23 -6.17
C GLU A 13 31.62 9.38 -6.87
N GLN A 14 31.30 8.87 -8.06
CA GLN A 14 32.21 8.02 -8.84
C GLN A 14 33.12 8.82 -9.80
N GLY A 15 32.95 10.15 -9.90
CA GLY A 15 33.70 11.00 -10.83
C GLY A 15 33.48 10.67 -12.31
N ILE A 16 32.27 10.28 -12.69
CA ILE A 16 31.93 9.77 -14.03
C ILE A 16 31.26 10.84 -14.87
N THR A 17 31.66 10.96 -16.14
CA THR A 17 31.03 11.86 -17.10
C THR A 17 29.83 11.21 -17.78
N LYS A 18 28.89 12.02 -18.28
CA LYS A 18 27.68 11.55 -19.00
C LYS A 18 28.05 10.68 -20.20
N TYR A 19 29.14 11.04 -20.87
CA TYR A 19 29.67 10.30 -22.01
C TYR A 19 30.15 8.89 -21.61
N ARG A 20 30.92 8.80 -20.51
CA ARG A 20 31.39 7.51 -19.99
C ARG A 20 30.22 6.64 -19.53
N LEU A 21 29.26 7.23 -18.82
CA LEU A 21 28.05 6.52 -18.39
C LEU A 21 27.28 5.93 -19.58
N SER A 22 27.08 6.71 -20.64
CA SER A 22 26.41 6.25 -21.87
C SER A 22 27.16 5.09 -22.55
N LYS A 23 28.49 5.17 -22.60
CA LYS A 23 29.32 4.14 -23.23
C LYS A 23 29.31 2.81 -22.45
N GLU A 24 29.36 2.88 -21.12
CA GLU A 24 29.42 1.70 -20.24
C GLU A 24 28.03 1.03 -20.10
N THR A 25 26.96 1.83 -20.01
CA THR A 25 25.60 1.32 -19.84
C THR A 25 24.93 0.91 -21.16
N GLY A 26 25.50 1.29 -22.31
CA GLY A 26 24.89 1.09 -23.62
C GLY A 26 23.64 1.96 -23.87
N VAL A 27 23.27 2.83 -22.93
CA VAL A 27 22.16 3.77 -23.09
C VAL A 27 22.59 4.90 -24.03
N SER A 28 21.74 5.22 -25.02
CA SER A 28 21.99 6.31 -25.96
C SER A 28 22.28 7.63 -25.23
N TYR A 29 23.34 8.32 -25.63
CA TYR A 29 23.75 9.61 -25.05
C TYR A 29 22.62 10.64 -25.04
N THR A 30 21.80 10.66 -26.10
CA THR A 30 20.64 11.56 -26.19
C THR A 30 19.54 11.17 -25.20
N GLY A 31 19.27 9.87 -25.04
CA GLY A 31 18.31 9.37 -24.05
C GLY A 31 18.76 9.70 -22.62
N LEU A 32 20.03 9.45 -22.32
CA LEU A 32 20.63 9.75 -21.02
C LEU A 32 20.58 11.25 -20.70
N THR A 33 20.85 12.10 -21.69
CA THR A 33 20.74 13.57 -21.53
C THR A 33 19.29 13.99 -21.24
N LYS A 34 18.30 13.42 -21.94
CA LYS A 34 16.88 13.73 -21.70
C LYS A 34 16.42 13.34 -20.29
N ILE A 35 16.90 12.20 -19.77
CA ILE A 35 16.62 11.75 -18.40
C ILE A 35 17.24 12.75 -17.40
N LEU A 36 18.51 13.08 -17.55
CA LEU A 36 19.22 14.03 -16.66
C LEU A 36 18.64 15.44 -16.72
N SER A 37 18.11 15.85 -17.87
CA SER A 37 17.43 17.15 -18.07
C SER A 37 15.95 17.13 -17.68
N ARG A 38 15.45 16.04 -17.07
CA ARG A 38 14.05 15.88 -16.62
C ARG A 38 13.00 15.95 -17.72
N GLN A 39 13.41 15.84 -18.98
CA GLN A 39 12.48 15.79 -20.12
C GLN A 39 11.78 14.43 -20.18
N THR A 40 12.43 13.38 -19.72
CA THR A 40 11.88 12.03 -19.65
C THR A 40 11.70 11.63 -18.20
N LYS A 41 10.45 11.63 -17.73
CA LYS A 41 10.08 11.20 -16.37
C LYS A 41 10.08 9.68 -16.20
N HIS A 42 9.83 8.95 -17.28
CA HIS A 42 9.75 7.48 -17.28
C HIS A 42 10.71 6.93 -18.35
N PRO A 43 11.98 6.65 -18.01
CA PRO A 43 12.88 5.97 -18.92
C PRO A 43 12.40 4.54 -19.20
N GLN A 44 12.83 3.97 -20.33
CA GLN A 44 12.60 2.56 -20.59
C GLN A 44 13.27 1.70 -19.51
N VAL A 45 12.59 0.62 -19.11
CA VAL A 45 13.03 -0.30 -18.06
C VAL A 45 14.44 -0.81 -18.33
N ASP A 46 14.74 -1.19 -19.58
CA ASP A 46 16.06 -1.69 -19.99
C ASP A 46 17.18 -0.66 -19.73
N SER A 47 16.93 0.61 -20.05
CA SER A 47 17.90 1.68 -19.82
C SER A 47 18.12 1.94 -18.33
N LEU A 48 17.04 1.89 -17.54
CA LEU A 48 17.11 2.07 -16.10
C LEU A 48 17.86 0.93 -15.43
N GLN A 49 17.59 -0.31 -15.84
CA GLN A 49 18.28 -1.50 -15.35
C GLN A 49 19.77 -1.51 -15.69
N ALA A 50 20.14 -1.05 -16.89
CA ALA A 50 21.56 -0.91 -17.27
C ALA A 50 22.29 0.12 -16.40
N ILE A 51 21.66 1.28 -16.15
CA ILE A 51 22.21 2.30 -15.24
C ILE A 51 22.32 1.77 -13.81
N ALA A 52 21.29 1.07 -13.33
CA ALA A 52 21.25 0.50 -11.99
C ALA A 52 22.33 -0.56 -11.79
N SER A 53 22.52 -1.44 -12.78
CA SER A 53 23.58 -2.45 -12.78
C SER A 53 24.97 -1.82 -12.76
N PHE A 54 25.18 -0.73 -13.50
CA PHE A 54 26.45 -0.02 -13.55
C PHE A 54 26.82 0.60 -12.20
N PHE A 55 25.86 1.19 -11.49
CA PHE A 55 26.08 1.76 -10.16
C PHE A 55 25.93 0.76 -9.01
N ASN A 56 25.66 -0.51 -9.33
CA ASN A 56 25.38 -1.58 -8.36
C ASN A 56 24.30 -1.19 -7.34
N LYS A 57 23.24 -0.54 -7.83
CA LYS A 57 22.04 -0.14 -7.06
C LYS A 57 20.83 -0.91 -7.58
N PRO A 58 19.84 -1.22 -6.73
CA PRO A 58 18.58 -1.81 -7.19
C PRO A 58 17.82 -0.79 -8.07
N THR A 59 17.07 -1.28 -9.06
CA THR A 59 16.23 -0.44 -9.93
C THR A 59 15.25 0.40 -9.12
N ASP A 60 14.75 -0.16 -8.01
CA ASP A 60 13.82 0.49 -7.07
C ASP A 60 14.39 1.77 -6.47
N TYR A 61 15.71 1.85 -6.24
CA TYR A 61 16.36 3.06 -5.76
C TYR A 61 16.12 4.26 -6.68
N PHE A 62 15.98 4.04 -7.99
CA PHE A 62 15.74 5.09 -8.97
C PHE A 62 14.25 5.35 -9.22
N LEU A 63 13.40 4.35 -8.97
CA LEU A 63 11.94 4.44 -9.09
C LEU A 63 11.28 5.03 -7.86
N GLU A 64 11.93 4.97 -6.70
CA GLU A 64 11.53 5.67 -5.49
C GLU A 64 11.46 7.18 -5.77
N GLN A 65 10.28 7.66 -6.15
CA GLN A 65 9.91 9.03 -5.89
C GLN A 65 9.78 9.15 -4.38
N GLU A 66 10.28 10.23 -3.79
CA GLU A 66 9.99 10.62 -2.40
C GLU A 66 8.50 10.95 -2.17
N ASN A 67 7.59 10.31 -2.89
CA ASN A 67 6.21 10.18 -2.49
C ASN A 67 6.06 8.80 -1.85
N ASP A 68 6.25 8.78 -0.52
CA ASP A 68 5.59 7.83 0.39
C ASP A 68 5.78 6.33 0.15
N GLN A 69 7.02 5.85 0.09
CA GLN A 69 7.33 4.48 0.52
C GLN A 69 8.58 4.41 1.41
N GLN A 70 8.76 5.43 2.27
CA GLN A 70 9.11 5.02 3.63
C GLN A 70 8.00 4.07 4.03
N ASN A 71 8.38 2.84 4.32
CA ASN A 71 7.63 1.93 5.18
C ASN A 71 7.03 2.79 6.31
N GLN A 72 5.80 3.28 6.14
CA GLN A 72 5.11 4.11 7.13
C GLN A 72 4.65 3.14 8.19
N VAL A 73 5.62 2.60 8.92
CA VAL A 73 5.42 2.02 10.23
C VAL A 73 5.13 3.25 11.08
N PRO A 74 3.88 3.48 11.46
CA PRO A 74 3.58 4.62 12.30
C PRO A 74 4.44 4.54 13.57
N GLU A 75 4.90 5.64 14.15
CA GLU A 75 5.77 5.61 15.34
C GLU A 75 5.16 4.84 16.55
N TRP A 76 3.84 4.60 16.53
CA TRP A 76 3.15 3.79 17.53
C TRP A 76 3.25 2.27 17.31
N ALA A 77 3.68 1.82 16.13
CA ALA A 77 3.68 0.42 15.77
C ALA A 77 4.89 -0.31 16.35
N THR A 78 4.60 -1.35 17.12
CA THR A 78 5.59 -2.22 17.75
C THR A 78 6.05 -3.30 16.77
N PRO A 79 7.20 -3.96 17.00
CA PRO A 79 7.68 -5.05 16.15
C PRO A 79 6.70 -6.23 16.01
N LYS A 80 5.72 -6.38 16.92
CA LYS A 80 4.61 -7.34 16.78
C LYS A 80 3.61 -6.91 15.71
N ASP A 81 3.25 -5.63 15.69
CA ASP A 81 2.31 -5.09 14.70
C ASP A 81 2.88 -5.21 13.28
N LEU A 82 4.20 -5.10 13.12
CA LEU A 82 4.87 -5.32 11.84
C LEU A 82 4.78 -6.77 11.35
N ALA A 83 4.93 -7.72 12.27
CA ALA A 83 4.86 -9.15 11.97
C ALA A 83 3.43 -9.56 11.61
N ASP A 84 2.43 -9.01 12.30
CA ASP A 84 1.02 -9.24 12.01
C ASP A 84 0.61 -8.60 10.68
N ILE A 85 1.07 -7.38 10.36
CA ILE A 85 0.81 -6.75 9.05
C ILE A 85 1.44 -7.55 7.91
N LYS A 86 2.68 -8.02 8.08
CA LYS A 86 3.34 -8.88 7.08
C LYS A 86 2.58 -10.19 6.89
N LYS A 87 2.07 -10.76 7.98
CA LYS A 87 1.23 -11.96 7.96
C LYS A 87 -0.12 -11.72 7.28
N ILE A 88 -0.75 -10.57 7.50
CA ILE A 88 -2.03 -10.18 6.88
C ILE A 88 -1.89 -9.80 5.39
N LEU A 89 -0.74 -9.25 4.97
CA LEU A 89 -0.48 -8.95 3.55
C LEU A 89 -0.11 -10.19 2.74
N GLU A 90 0.59 -11.16 3.35
CA GLU A 90 0.93 -12.43 2.70
C GLU A 90 -0.23 -13.45 2.78
N GLU A 91 -1.07 -13.38 3.81
CA GLU A 91 -2.26 -14.22 3.97
C GLU A 91 -3.51 -13.42 3.61
N ASP A 92 -4.03 -13.61 2.40
CA ASP A 92 -5.44 -13.37 2.03
C ASP A 92 -6.35 -14.08 3.06
N GLN A 93 -6.63 -13.43 4.20
CA GLN A 93 -6.99 -14.15 5.43
C GLN A 93 -8.34 -14.88 5.27
N PRO A 94 -8.35 -16.22 5.25
CA PRO A 94 -9.60 -16.95 5.27
C PRO A 94 -10.22 -16.78 6.67
N VAL A 95 -11.44 -16.25 6.74
CA VAL A 95 -12.23 -16.26 7.99
C VAL A 95 -12.22 -17.67 8.57
N LEU A 96 -11.63 -17.80 9.76
CA LEU A 96 -11.51 -19.02 10.54
C LEU A 96 -12.73 -19.13 11.47
N PHE A 97 -13.39 -20.29 11.52
CA PHE A 97 -14.37 -20.61 12.57
C PHE A 97 -13.87 -21.82 13.34
N ASP A 98 -13.72 -21.66 14.66
CA ASP A 98 -13.15 -22.66 15.58
C ASP A 98 -11.75 -23.19 15.16
N GLY A 99 -10.94 -22.32 14.54
CA GLY A 99 -9.59 -22.67 14.08
C GLY A 99 -9.53 -23.39 12.73
N VAL A 100 -10.66 -23.59 12.04
CA VAL A 100 -10.71 -24.18 10.70
C VAL A 100 -11.04 -23.09 9.65
N PRO A 101 -10.26 -22.98 8.56
CA PRO A 101 -10.55 -22.03 7.47
C PRO A 101 -11.85 -22.40 6.78
N ILE A 102 -12.81 -21.47 6.82
CA ILE A 102 -14.11 -21.67 6.19
C ILE A 102 -13.96 -21.45 4.69
N THR A 103 -14.20 -22.49 3.89
CA THR A 103 -14.36 -22.38 2.43
C THR A 103 -15.57 -21.52 2.08
N ASP A 104 -15.53 -20.80 0.96
CA ASP A 104 -16.48 -19.73 0.62
C ASP A 104 -17.97 -20.09 0.75
N GLU A 105 -18.35 -21.33 0.48
CA GLU A 105 -19.75 -21.78 0.56
C GLU A 105 -20.27 -21.87 2.02
N ASN A 106 -19.42 -22.34 2.95
CA ASN A 106 -19.79 -22.46 4.37
C ASN A 106 -19.77 -21.10 5.08
N ARG A 107 -18.96 -20.17 4.56
CA ARG A 107 -18.85 -18.79 5.04
C ARG A 107 -20.15 -18.04 4.80
N GLN A 108 -20.73 -18.22 3.63
CA GLN A 108 -22.02 -17.62 3.30
C GLN A 108 -23.14 -18.16 4.22
N ARG A 109 -23.19 -19.48 4.44
CA ARG A 109 -24.18 -20.07 5.35
C ARG A 109 -24.03 -19.59 6.80
N ALA A 110 -22.79 -19.47 7.29
CA ALA A 110 -22.53 -18.90 8.61
C ALA A 110 -22.96 -17.43 8.70
N MET A 111 -22.69 -16.65 7.66
CA MET A 111 -23.10 -15.25 7.56
C MET A 111 -24.64 -15.11 7.55
N ASP A 112 -25.34 -16.00 6.83
CA ASP A 112 -26.81 -15.98 6.75
C ASP A 112 -27.45 -16.29 8.10
N ILE A 113 -26.92 -17.28 8.84
CA ILE A 113 -27.38 -17.63 10.19
C ILE A 113 -27.13 -16.48 11.17
N LEU A 114 -25.92 -15.89 11.16
CA LEU A 114 -25.58 -14.74 12.00
C LEU A 114 -26.47 -13.54 11.69
N THR A 115 -26.75 -13.30 10.41
CA THR A 115 -27.65 -12.23 9.97
C THR A 115 -29.05 -12.48 10.51
N GLY A 116 -29.57 -13.71 10.42
CA GLY A 116 -30.86 -14.10 11.00
C GLY A 116 -30.95 -13.81 12.50
N LEU A 117 -29.94 -14.24 13.28
CA LEU A 117 -29.85 -13.98 14.72
C LEU A 117 -29.81 -12.47 15.04
N LEU A 118 -29.11 -11.68 14.22
CA LEU A 118 -29.01 -10.23 14.40
C LEU A 118 -30.36 -9.53 14.17
N TRP A 119 -31.13 -9.96 13.17
CA TRP A 119 -32.47 -9.43 12.93
C TRP A 119 -33.44 -9.81 14.03
N GLU A 120 -33.37 -11.03 14.55
CA GLU A 120 -34.14 -11.49 15.69
C GLU A 120 -33.80 -10.67 16.96
N ALA A 121 -32.52 -10.45 17.23
CA ALA A 121 -32.07 -9.59 18.32
C ALA A 121 -32.51 -8.13 18.16
N ARG A 122 -32.50 -7.57 16.93
CA ARG A 122 -33.01 -6.22 16.66
C ARG A 122 -34.52 -6.12 16.82
N ASP A 123 -35.28 -7.14 16.43
CA ASP A 123 -36.72 -7.18 16.64
C ASP A 123 -37.06 -7.28 18.12
N LEU A 124 -36.32 -8.11 18.87
CA LEU A 124 -36.41 -8.17 20.33
C LEU A 124 -36.08 -6.82 20.96
N ASN A 125 -35.03 -6.13 20.53
CA ASN A 125 -34.69 -4.78 21.01
C ASN A 125 -35.77 -3.73 20.68
N LYS A 126 -36.42 -3.82 19.51
CA LYS A 126 -37.57 -2.98 19.19
C LYS A 126 -38.79 -3.31 20.07
N LYS A 127 -38.96 -4.57 20.48
CA LYS A 127 -40.05 -5.00 21.38
C LYS A 127 -39.78 -4.64 22.85
N THR A 128 -38.54 -4.79 23.32
CA THR A 128 -38.13 -4.52 24.71
C THR A 128 -37.88 -3.03 24.97
N TYR A 129 -37.33 -2.28 24.01
CA TYR A 129 -36.97 -0.87 24.18
C TYR A 129 -37.78 0.11 23.30
N GLY A 130 -38.57 -0.36 22.34
CA GLY A 130 -39.24 0.48 21.32
C GLY A 130 -40.59 1.10 21.68
N ARG A 131 -41.05 1.06 22.94
CA ARG A 131 -42.22 1.86 23.38
C ARG A 131 -41.97 2.60 24.69
N LYS A 132 -41.29 3.74 24.59
CA LYS A 132 -41.68 4.95 25.33
C LYS A 132 -42.08 6.02 24.32
N LYS A 133 -43.31 5.89 23.79
CA LYS A 133 -43.98 7.02 23.10
C LYS A 133 -44.22 8.08 24.18
N LYS A 134 -43.57 9.23 24.04
CA LYS A 134 -43.83 10.44 24.84
C LYS A 134 -45.34 10.74 24.84
N ALA A 135 -45.98 10.68 26.00
CA ALA A 135 -47.21 11.43 26.20
C ALA A 135 -46.79 12.87 26.57
N ALA A 136 -47.02 13.81 25.65
CA ALA A 136 -46.85 15.23 25.89
C ALA A 136 -47.87 15.72 26.95
N PRO A 137 -47.56 16.74 27.75
CA PRO A 137 -48.44 17.22 28.81
C PRO A 137 -49.67 17.88 28.17
N LYS A 138 -50.87 17.56 28.66
CA LYS A 138 -52.04 18.40 28.43
C LYS A 138 -52.09 19.42 29.57
N GLU A 139 -51.77 20.65 29.23
CA GLU A 139 -52.33 21.84 29.89
C GLU A 139 -53.84 21.83 29.66
N GLU A 140 -54.63 22.07 30.71
CA GLU A 140 -55.96 22.70 30.63
C GLU A 140 -56.45 23.03 32.05
N GLU A 141 -56.61 24.34 32.26
CA GLU A 141 -57.38 25.14 33.26
C GLU A 141 -57.77 24.56 34.64
#